data_AF-A0A945MI03-F1
#
_entry.id   AF-A0A945MI03-F1
#
_cell.length_a   1.000
_cell.length_b   1.000
_cell.length_c   1.000
_cell.angle_alpha   90.00
_cell.angle_beta   90.00
_cell.angle_gamma   90.00
#
_symmetry.space_group_name_H-M   'P 1'
#
loop_
_entity.id
_entity.type
_entity.pdbx_description
1 polymer ?
#
loop_
_entity_poly.entity_id
_entity_poly.type
_entity_poly.pdbx_seq_one_letter_code
_entity_poly.pdbx_strand_id
1 'polypeptide(L)'
;MNSKLTPRFLIIALVLTWAVWAIWPTIQYQRLSEAEKETLREEGKLEILESRTIKQGLDLKGGMYIVLEVDLPTLVENLAINKDAKLQAALSSVRDQLLISPEADFFALFSNISNDKNLKLSRYYYDFGSSNEVILTALGEESEDAINRVLEILQNRIDQFGVA
;
A
#
# COMPACT_ATOMS: atom_id res chain seq x y z
N MET A 1 -3.81 -25.86 58.47
CA MET A 1 -2.98 -25.04 57.56
C MET A 1 -3.90 -24.09 56.81
N ASN A 2 -4.31 -22.98 57.44
CA ASN A 2 -5.33 -22.08 56.88
C ASN A 2 -4.61 -20.98 56.10
N SER A 3 -4.44 -21.17 54.79
CA SER A 3 -3.82 -20.14 53.95
C SER A 3 -4.74 -18.91 53.98
N LYS A 4 -4.22 -17.75 54.38
CA LYS A 4 -4.98 -16.50 54.36
C LYS A 4 -5.32 -16.21 52.90
N LEU A 5 -6.56 -16.46 52.50
CA LEU A 5 -7.07 -16.24 51.13
C LEU A 5 -7.32 -14.74 50.88
N THR A 6 -7.39 -13.91 51.92
CA THR A 6 -7.58 -12.45 51.86
C THR A 6 -6.62 -11.69 50.93
N PRO A 7 -5.29 -11.88 50.96
CA PRO A 7 -4.40 -11.25 49.99
C PRO A 7 -4.69 -11.66 48.54
N ARG A 8 -5.15 -12.89 48.30
CA ARG A 8 -5.53 -13.34 46.95
C ARG A 8 -6.77 -12.60 46.46
N PHE A 9 -7.78 -12.41 47.30
CA PHE A 9 -8.98 -11.64 46.94
C PHE A 9 -8.68 -10.17 46.68
N LEU A 10 -7.76 -9.55 47.42
CA LEU A 10 -7.32 -8.17 47.17
C LEU A 10 -6.63 -8.02 45.80
N ILE A 11 -5.76 -8.97 45.44
CA ILE A 11 -5.10 -8.98 44.13
C ILE A 11 -6.13 -9.16 43.01
N ILE A 12 -7.07 -10.10 43.16
CA ILE A 12 -8.13 -10.33 42.17
C ILE A 12 -8.99 -9.07 41.99
N ALA A 13 -9.38 -8.40 43.07
CA ALA A 13 -10.16 -7.18 43.01
C ALA A 13 -9.41 -6.05 42.27
N LEU A 14 -8.12 -5.89 42.55
CA LEU A 14 -7.28 -4.88 41.89
C LEU A 14 -7.12 -5.16 40.38
N VAL A 15 -6.96 -6.42 39.99
CA VAL A 15 -6.90 -6.81 38.57
C VAL A 15 -8.24 -6.57 37.89
N LEU A 16 -9.35 -6.91 38.55
CA LEU A 16 -10.69 -6.68 38.00
C LEU A 16 -11.01 -5.19 37.81
N THR A 17 -10.67 -4.33 38.77
CA THR A 17 -10.87 -2.88 38.62
C THR A 17 -10.03 -2.31 37.49
N TRP A 18 -8.80 -2.80 37.32
CA TRP A 18 -7.95 -2.39 36.20
C TRP A 18 -8.50 -2.88 34.86
N ALA A 19 -8.99 -4.12 34.78
CA ALA A 19 -9.60 -4.64 33.55
C ALA A 19 -10.83 -3.84 33.12
N VAL A 20 -11.71 -3.49 34.06
CA VAL A 20 -12.89 -2.64 33.77
C VAL A 20 -12.45 -1.26 33.27
N TRP A 21 -11.45 -0.65 33.93
CA TRP A 21 -10.91 0.65 33.51
C TRP A 21 -10.31 0.63 32.11
N ALA A 22 -9.58 -0.43 31.75
CA ALA A 22 -8.96 -0.58 30.44
C ALA A 22 -9.97 -0.80 29.29
N ILE A 23 -11.08 -1.50 29.55
CA ILE A 23 -12.10 -1.81 28.54
C ILE A 23 -13.11 -0.65 28.36
N TRP A 24 -13.31 0.17 29.39
CA TRP A 24 -14.25 1.29 29.40
C TRP A 24 -14.24 2.19 28.15
N PRO A 25 -13.09 2.72 27.67
CA PRO A 25 -13.05 3.56 26.46
C PRO A 25 -13.54 2.83 25.20
N THR A 26 -13.31 1.52 25.10
CA THR A 26 -13.78 0.70 23.96
C THR A 26 -15.30 0.62 23.93
N ILE A 27 -15.92 0.42 25.10
CA ILE A 27 -17.39 0.39 25.22
C ILE A 27 -17.99 1.76 24.90
N GLN A 28 -17.33 2.86 25.32
CA GLN A 28 -17.77 4.21 25.00
C GLN A 28 -17.78 4.45 23.49
N TYR A 29 -16.69 4.10 22.80
CA TYR A 29 -16.57 4.29 21.35
C TYR A 29 -17.58 3.47 20.55
N GLN A 30 -17.80 2.19 20.91
CA GLN A 30 -18.75 1.31 20.21
C GLN A 30 -20.22 1.70 20.39
N ARG A 31 -20.54 2.52 21.41
CA ARG A 31 -21.91 3.01 21.65
C ARG A 31 -22.24 4.30 20.92
N LEU A 32 -21.25 4.97 20.33
CA LEU A 32 -21.46 6.20 19.56
C LEU A 32 -22.15 5.89 18.24
N SER A 33 -23.15 6.70 17.91
CA SER A 33 -23.74 6.73 16.57
C SER A 33 -22.81 7.43 15.57
N GLU A 34 -22.99 7.17 14.28
CA GLU A 34 -22.18 7.77 13.22
C GLU A 34 -22.22 9.32 13.23
N ALA A 35 -23.37 9.90 13.60
CA ALA A 35 -23.50 11.36 13.73
C ALA A 35 -22.66 11.92 14.90
N GLU A 36 -22.60 11.22 16.02
CA GLU A 36 -21.80 11.64 17.18
C GLU A 36 -20.30 11.47 16.91
N LYS A 37 -19.90 10.41 16.20
CA LYS A 37 -18.51 10.26 15.74
C LYS A 37 -18.08 11.42 14.85
N GLU A 38 -18.94 11.84 13.93
CA GLU A 38 -18.65 12.96 13.04
C GLU A 38 -18.48 14.28 13.80
N THR A 39 -19.35 14.57 14.78
CA THR A 39 -19.16 15.75 15.65
C THR A 39 -17.87 15.70 16.46
N LEU A 40 -17.50 14.52 16.98
CA LEU A 40 -16.25 14.33 17.70
C LEU A 40 -15.02 14.41 16.79
N ARG A 41 -15.18 14.11 15.50
CA ARG A 41 -14.16 14.24 14.47
C ARG A 41 -13.89 15.71 14.17
N GLU A 42 -14.93 16.50 13.97
CA GLU A 42 -14.83 17.96 13.80
C GLU A 42 -14.21 18.64 15.02
N GLU A 43 -14.52 18.16 16.23
CA GLU A 43 -13.94 18.64 17.48
C GLU A 43 -12.50 18.13 17.75
N GLY A 44 -11.96 17.23 16.91
CA GLY A 44 -10.63 16.62 17.09
C GLY A 44 -10.51 15.67 18.30
N LYS A 45 -11.63 15.32 18.95
CA LYS A 45 -11.66 14.46 20.15
C LYS A 45 -11.81 12.98 19.80
N LEU A 46 -12.27 12.67 18.59
CA LEU A 46 -12.46 11.30 18.12
C LEU A 46 -11.14 10.52 18.12
N GLU A 47 -10.06 11.11 17.61
CA GLU A 47 -8.74 10.46 17.53
C GLU A 47 -8.18 10.11 18.92
N ILE A 48 -8.41 10.97 19.91
CA ILE A 48 -7.99 10.76 21.30
C ILE A 48 -8.79 9.62 21.94
N LEU A 49 -10.08 9.50 21.61
CA LEU A 49 -10.92 8.42 22.11
C LEU A 49 -10.59 7.09 21.44
N GLU A 50 -10.42 7.10 20.11
CA GLU A 50 -10.10 5.93 19.30
C GLU A 50 -8.74 5.34 19.70
N SER A 51 -7.72 6.18 19.91
CA SER A 51 -6.38 5.73 20.34
C SER A 51 -6.36 5.04 21.72
N ARG A 52 -7.37 5.28 22.56
CA ARG A 52 -7.55 4.61 23.87
C ARG A 52 -8.39 3.34 23.79
N THR A 53 -8.95 3.03 22.63
CA THR A 53 -9.78 1.83 22.43
C THR A 53 -8.92 0.63 22.03
N ILE A 54 -9.47 -0.57 22.21
CA ILE A 54 -8.86 -1.80 21.73
C ILE A 54 -9.01 -1.85 20.20
N LYS A 55 -7.88 -1.77 19.48
CA LYS A 55 -7.86 -1.87 18.01
C LYS A 55 -8.43 -3.22 17.57
N GLN A 56 -9.43 -3.17 16.71
CA GLN A 56 -10.03 -4.35 16.11
C GLN A 56 -9.18 -4.81 14.93
N GLY A 57 -8.95 -6.12 14.82
CA GLY A 57 -8.36 -6.71 13.61
C GLY A 57 -9.35 -6.64 12.43
N LEU A 58 -8.83 -6.90 11.22
CA LEU A 58 -9.62 -6.88 9.99
C LEU A 58 -10.84 -7.81 10.04
N ASP A 59 -10.70 -8.97 10.69
CA ASP A 59 -11.80 -9.94 10.87
C ASP A 59 -12.94 -9.40 11.73
N LEU A 60 -12.64 -8.52 12.69
CA LEU A 60 -13.63 -7.95 13.62
C LEU A 60 -14.20 -6.60 13.16
N LYS A 61 -13.38 -5.78 12.48
CA LYS A 61 -13.79 -4.49 11.93
C LYS A 61 -14.44 -4.62 10.54
N GLY A 62 -14.09 -5.70 9.82
CA GLY A 62 -14.34 -5.83 8.39
C GLY A 62 -13.39 -4.95 7.58
N GLY A 63 -12.96 -5.43 6.42
CA GLY A 63 -12.20 -4.63 5.45
C GLY A 63 -11.68 -5.47 4.29
N MET A 64 -10.85 -4.88 3.44
CA MET A 64 -10.37 -5.49 2.19
C MET A 64 -8.85 -5.64 2.21
N TYR A 65 -8.35 -6.83 1.87
CA TYR A 65 -6.93 -7.05 1.58
C TYR A 65 -6.73 -7.03 0.05
N ILE A 66 -5.90 -6.12 -0.45
CA ILE A 66 -5.63 -5.94 -1.87
C ILE A 66 -4.13 -6.14 -2.11
N VAL A 67 -3.78 -6.96 -3.10
CA VAL A 67 -2.42 -7.06 -3.64
C VAL A 67 -2.43 -6.43 -5.02
N LEU A 68 -1.53 -5.49 -5.27
CA LEU A 68 -1.40 -4.79 -6.54
C LEU A 68 -0.12 -5.25 -7.23
N GLU A 69 -0.22 -5.55 -8.52
CA GLU A 69 0.91 -5.85 -9.40
C GLU A 69 0.88 -4.87 -10.58
N VAL A 70 2.06 -4.50 -11.06
CA VAL A 70 2.24 -3.44 -12.05
C VAL A 70 2.73 -4.06 -13.33
N ASP A 71 1.97 -3.88 -14.41
CA ASP A 71 2.38 -4.28 -15.75
C ASP A 71 3.40 -3.28 -16.31
N LEU A 72 4.66 -3.46 -15.93
CA LEU A 72 5.79 -2.63 -16.38
C LEU A 72 5.95 -2.62 -17.91
N PRO A 73 5.86 -3.76 -18.64
CA PRO A 73 5.88 -3.73 -20.10
C PRO A 73 4.84 -2.80 -20.71
N THR A 74 3.60 -2.84 -20.22
CA THR A 74 2.51 -2.01 -20.74
C THR A 74 2.68 -0.55 -20.34
N LEU A 75 3.18 -0.28 -19.12
CA LEU A 75 3.51 1.08 -18.71
C LEU A 75 4.58 1.70 -19.62
N VAL A 76 5.70 0.99 -19.82
CA VAL A 76 6.81 1.44 -20.67
C VAL A 76 6.38 1.57 -22.13
N GLU A 77 5.47 0.71 -22.61
CA GLU A 77 4.83 0.86 -23.92
C GLU A 77 3.98 2.14 -24.02
N ASN A 78 3.31 2.54 -22.95
CA ASN A 78 2.46 3.74 -22.92
C ASN A 78 3.26 5.04 -22.76
N LEU A 79 4.39 4.99 -22.06
CA LEU A 79 5.33 6.11 -21.94
C LEU A 79 6.08 6.39 -23.25
N ALA A 80 6.13 5.41 -24.16
CA ALA A 80 6.79 5.57 -25.45
C ALA A 80 6.03 6.53 -26.36
N ILE A 81 6.72 7.59 -26.81
CA ILE A 81 6.14 8.61 -27.67
C ILE A 81 5.96 8.09 -29.10
N ASN A 82 6.88 7.22 -29.55
CA ASN A 82 6.80 6.55 -30.84
C ASN A 82 6.78 5.03 -30.64
N LYS A 83 5.80 4.34 -31.23
CA LYS A 83 5.67 2.89 -31.15
C LYS A 83 5.93 2.30 -32.54
N ASP A 84 7.12 1.75 -32.72
CA ASP A 84 7.46 1.04 -33.95
C ASP A 84 7.59 -0.46 -33.72
N ALA A 85 7.64 -1.23 -34.82
CA ALA A 85 7.74 -2.68 -34.77
C ALA A 85 9.01 -3.16 -34.03
N LYS A 86 10.07 -2.34 -33.98
CA LYS A 86 11.31 -2.69 -33.29
C LYS A 86 11.15 -2.61 -31.77
N LEU A 87 10.54 -1.53 -31.26
CA LEU A 87 10.23 -1.37 -29.84
C LEU A 87 9.25 -2.44 -29.39
N GLN A 88 8.17 -2.66 -30.16
CA GLN A 88 7.18 -3.69 -29.85
C GLN A 88 7.80 -5.10 -29.81
N ALA A 89 8.68 -5.43 -30.76
CA ALA A 89 9.38 -6.71 -30.74
C ALA A 89 10.33 -6.84 -29.54
N ALA A 90 10.94 -5.76 -29.06
CA ALA A 90 11.74 -5.79 -27.84
C ALA A 90 10.90 -5.99 -26.59
N LEU A 91 9.82 -5.22 -26.42
CA LEU A 91 8.89 -5.37 -25.29
C LEU A 91 8.24 -6.76 -25.28
N SER A 92 7.89 -7.32 -26.44
CA SER A 92 7.40 -8.70 -26.56
C SER A 92 8.46 -9.71 -26.09
N SER A 93 9.72 -9.53 -26.48
CA SER A 93 10.80 -10.42 -26.03
C SER A 93 11.00 -10.36 -24.51
N VAL A 94 10.82 -9.19 -23.89
CA VAL A 94 10.86 -9.05 -22.42
C VAL A 94 9.65 -9.76 -21.79
N ARG A 95 8.44 -9.56 -22.33
CA ARG A 95 7.22 -10.23 -21.87
C ARG A 95 7.38 -11.75 -21.87
N ASP A 96 7.89 -12.30 -22.97
CA ASP A 96 8.12 -13.76 -23.10
C ASP A 96 9.12 -14.28 -22.05
N GLN A 97 10.13 -13.49 -21.68
CA GLN A 97 11.10 -13.85 -20.63
C GLN A 97 10.49 -13.77 -19.23
N LEU A 98 9.65 -12.76 -18.96
CA LEU A 98 8.94 -12.64 -17.68
C LEU A 98 7.93 -13.76 -17.44
N LEU A 99 7.36 -14.34 -18.51
CA LEU A 99 6.49 -15.53 -18.38
C LEU A 99 7.26 -16.77 -17.87
N ILE A 100 8.56 -16.85 -18.18
CA ILE A 100 9.42 -17.97 -17.77
C ILE A 100 10.02 -17.70 -16.38
N SER A 101 10.35 -16.43 -16.11
CA SER A 101 10.96 -15.99 -14.85
C SER A 101 10.26 -14.73 -14.31
N PRO A 102 9.12 -14.89 -13.61
CA PRO A 102 8.34 -13.78 -13.08
C PRO A 102 9.09 -12.88 -12.09
N GLU A 103 10.05 -13.43 -11.35
CA GLU A 103 10.87 -12.73 -10.36
C GLU A 103 12.02 -11.92 -10.95
N ALA A 104 12.25 -11.99 -12.27
CA ALA A 104 13.34 -11.28 -12.92
C ALA A 104 13.05 -9.77 -13.02
N ASP A 105 14.10 -8.96 -12.85
CA ASP A 105 13.99 -7.50 -12.99
C ASP A 105 13.72 -7.10 -14.45
N PHE A 106 12.54 -6.52 -14.69
CA PHE A 106 12.11 -6.02 -15.99
C PHE A 106 13.14 -5.07 -16.63
N PHE A 107 13.68 -4.10 -15.88
CA PHE A 107 14.58 -3.09 -16.45
C PHE A 107 15.94 -3.69 -16.80
N ALA A 108 16.40 -4.70 -16.06
CA ALA A 108 17.59 -5.46 -16.40
C ALA A 108 17.39 -6.24 -17.72
N LEU A 109 16.27 -6.94 -17.86
CA LEU A 109 15.94 -7.67 -19.10
C LEU A 109 15.77 -6.72 -20.30
N PHE A 110 15.08 -5.60 -20.09
CA PHE A 110 14.86 -4.60 -21.13
C PHE A 110 16.17 -3.92 -21.55
N SER A 111 17.08 -3.66 -20.61
CA SER A 111 18.43 -3.16 -20.89
C SER A 111 19.22 -4.14 -21.77
N ASN A 112 19.22 -5.42 -21.42
CA ASN A 112 19.91 -6.46 -22.18
C ASN A 112 19.37 -6.56 -23.62
N ILE A 113 18.05 -6.61 -23.80
CA ILE A 113 17.43 -6.69 -25.13
C ILE A 113 17.65 -5.41 -25.93
N SER A 114 17.61 -4.24 -25.27
CA SER A 114 17.84 -2.96 -25.94
C SER A 114 19.26 -2.84 -26.48
N ASN A 115 20.24 -3.31 -25.73
CA ASN A 115 21.64 -3.33 -26.16
C ASN A 115 21.89 -4.37 -27.27
N ASP A 116 21.34 -5.58 -27.14
CA ASP A 116 21.45 -6.65 -28.15
C ASP A 116 20.85 -6.22 -29.51
N LYS A 117 19.67 -5.61 -29.49
CA LYS A 117 18.99 -5.11 -30.70
C LYS A 117 19.47 -3.73 -31.16
N ASN A 118 20.48 -3.16 -30.49
CA ASN A 118 21.02 -1.81 -30.73
C ASN A 118 19.91 -0.74 -30.83
N LEU A 119 18.95 -0.79 -29.89
CA LEU A 119 17.84 0.14 -29.80
C LEU A 119 18.28 1.45 -29.17
N LYS A 120 18.03 2.55 -29.88
CA LYS A 120 18.22 3.90 -29.34
C LYS A 120 16.97 4.31 -28.57
N LEU A 121 17.00 4.17 -27.24
CA LEU A 121 15.85 4.48 -26.39
C LEU A 121 15.47 5.97 -26.46
N SER A 122 16.44 6.85 -26.73
CA SER A 122 16.21 8.28 -26.94
C SER A 122 15.26 8.60 -28.09
N ARG A 123 15.04 7.69 -29.03
CA ARG A 123 14.03 7.85 -30.09
C ARG A 123 12.60 7.72 -29.57
N TYR A 124 12.41 6.92 -28.53
CA TYR A 124 11.10 6.56 -27.99
C TYR A 124 10.76 7.36 -26.72
N TYR A 125 11.78 7.75 -25.96
CA TYR A 125 11.68 8.35 -24.63
C TYR A 125 12.54 9.63 -24.53
N TYR A 126 12.50 10.50 -25.54
CA TYR A 126 13.40 11.67 -25.58
C TYR A 126 13.21 12.63 -24.38
N ASP A 127 12.02 12.67 -23.78
CA ASP A 127 11.72 13.47 -22.59
C ASP A 127 12.41 12.92 -21.31
N PHE A 128 12.82 11.65 -21.31
CA PHE A 128 13.40 10.96 -20.16
C PHE A 128 14.93 10.96 -20.15
N GLY A 129 15.58 11.43 -21.22
CA GLY A 129 17.03 11.56 -21.25
C GLY A 129 17.65 11.33 -22.61
N SER A 130 18.98 11.35 -22.63
CA SER A 130 19.78 11.32 -23.86
C SER A 130 20.50 9.99 -24.10
N SER A 131 20.93 9.31 -23.04
CA SER A 131 21.58 7.99 -23.12
C SER A 131 20.61 6.87 -22.74
N ASN A 132 20.89 5.65 -23.20
CA ASN A 132 20.07 4.50 -22.85
C ASN A 132 20.08 4.24 -21.34
N GLU A 133 21.21 4.43 -20.64
CA GLU A 133 21.24 4.21 -19.18
C GLU A 133 20.39 5.24 -18.44
N VAL A 134 20.50 6.53 -18.79
CA VAL A 134 19.72 7.60 -18.15
C VAL A 134 18.23 7.37 -18.36
N ILE A 135 17.83 6.99 -19.58
CA ILE A 135 16.42 6.71 -19.90
C ILE A 135 15.90 5.51 -19.12
N LEU A 136 16.68 4.43 -19.00
CA LEU A 136 16.27 3.25 -18.23
C LEU A 136 16.05 3.59 -16.76
N THR A 137 16.94 4.38 -16.15
CA THR A 137 16.76 4.87 -14.78
C THR A 137 15.51 5.72 -14.66
N ALA A 138 15.32 6.69 -15.56
CA ALA A 138 14.16 7.58 -15.53
C ALA A 138 12.82 6.84 -15.75
N LEU A 139 12.80 5.79 -16.58
CA LEU A 139 11.63 4.93 -16.73
C LEU A 139 11.35 4.10 -15.46
N GLY A 140 12.40 3.71 -14.73
CA GLY A 140 12.27 3.07 -13.43
C GLY A 140 11.63 4.00 -12.40
N GLU A 141 12.13 5.23 -12.29
CA GLU A 141 11.59 6.27 -11.41
C GLU A 141 10.13 6.62 -11.76
N GLU A 142 9.82 6.84 -13.05
CA GLU A 142 8.45 7.11 -13.49
C GLU A 142 7.50 5.94 -13.18
N SER A 143 8.01 4.70 -13.20
CA SER A 143 7.23 3.53 -12.82
C SER A 143 6.91 3.50 -11.33
N GLU A 144 7.89 3.78 -10.47
CA GLU A 144 7.67 3.90 -9.02
C GLU A 144 6.70 5.03 -8.70
N ASP A 145 6.83 6.18 -9.36
CA ASP A 145 5.93 7.32 -9.20
C ASP A 145 4.51 7.04 -9.70
N ALA A 146 4.35 6.29 -10.79
CA ALA A 146 3.05 5.83 -11.25
C ALA A 146 2.36 4.94 -10.19
N ILE A 147 3.12 4.04 -9.55
CA ILE A 147 2.61 3.17 -8.48
C ILE A 147 2.16 3.99 -7.28
N ASN A 148 2.99 4.93 -6.84
CA ASN A 148 2.67 5.80 -5.70
C ASN A 148 1.41 6.63 -5.95
N ARG A 149 1.26 7.19 -7.16
CA ARG A 149 0.04 7.93 -7.55
C ARG A 149 -1.21 7.04 -7.53
N VAL A 150 -1.12 5.81 -8.04
CA VAL A 150 -2.24 4.86 -7.99
C VAL A 150 -2.58 4.50 -6.54
N LEU A 151 -1.57 4.27 -5.69
CA LEU A 151 -1.77 4.00 -4.27
C LEU A 151 -2.48 5.17 -3.58
N GLU A 152 -2.05 6.40 -3.83
CA GLU A 152 -2.68 7.61 -3.29
C GLU A 152 -4.14 7.75 -3.75
N ILE A 153 -4.43 7.53 -5.03
CA ILE A 153 -5.80 7.57 -5.56
C ILE A 153 -6.66 6.50 -4.88
N LEU A 154 -6.14 5.29 -4.69
CA LEU A 154 -6.85 4.21 -4.02
C LEU A 154 -7.10 4.53 -2.54
N GLN A 155 -6.11 5.05 -1.82
CA GLN A 155 -6.25 5.48 -0.42
C GLN A 155 -7.31 6.58 -0.29
N ASN A 156 -7.22 7.63 -1.10
CA ASN A 156 -8.20 8.72 -1.10
C ASN A 156 -9.62 8.22 -1.42
N ARG A 157 -9.77 7.23 -2.31
CA ARG A 157 -11.07 6.61 -2.60
C ARG A 157 -11.59 5.80 -1.42
N ILE A 158 -10.74 5.00 -0.79
CA ILE A 158 -11.06 4.22 0.41
C ILE A 158 -11.53 5.17 1.53
N ASP A 159 -10.79 6.25 1.79
CA ASP A 159 -11.13 7.26 2.79
C ASP A 159 -12.45 7.98 2.47
N GLN A 160 -12.71 8.26 1.18
CA GLN A 160 -13.98 8.85 0.73
C GLN A 160 -15.19 7.94 1.03
N PHE A 161 -15.00 6.63 1.12
CA PHE A 161 -16.04 5.66 1.51
C PHE A 161 -16.09 5.39 3.02
N GLY A 162 -15.32 6.10 3.84
CA GLY A 162 -15.44 6.08 5.30
C GLY A 162 -14.91 4.82 5.97
N VAL A 163 -13.95 4.13 5.36
CA VAL A 163 -13.24 2.99 5.97
C VAL A 163 -11.92 3.46 6.59
N ALA A 164 -12.03 4.27 7.65
CA ALA A 164 -10.93 4.58 8.56
C ALA A 164 -11.35 4.28 9.99
#